data_AF-A0A6G1AKT9-F1
#
_entry.id   AF-A0A6G1AKT9-F1
#
_cell.length_a   1.000
_cell.length_b   1.000
_cell.length_c   1.000
_cell.angle_alpha   90.00
_cell.angle_beta   90.00
_cell.angle_gamma   90.00
#
_symmetry.space_group_name_H-M   'P 1'
#
loop_
_entity.id
_entity.type
_entity.pdbx_description
1 polymer ?
#
loop_
_entity_poly.entity_id
_entity_poly.type
_entity_poly.pdbx_seq_one_letter_code
_entity_poly.pdbx_strand_id
1 'polypeptide(L)'
;MGSEATQLLEAADFAARKHRLQRRKDPDGTPYINHPIGVARILTHEAGVTDTAVLQAALLHDTVEDTDTTLDEVELHFGAQVRRLVEEVTDDKTLPKLERKRLQVEQAPHSSPGAKLVKLADKLYNLRDLNRCTPVGWSEHRVQEYFEWAAQVVKGLQGTNRQLEEALKQLFKERGLTL
;
A
#
# COMPACT_ATOMS: atom_id res chain seq x y z
N MET A 1 21.13 2.86 18.28
CA MET A 1 20.25 2.83 17.10
C MET A 1 21.08 2.32 15.93
N GLY A 2 20.62 1.28 15.23
CA GLY A 2 21.31 0.74 14.06
C GLY A 2 21.31 1.75 12.90
N SER A 3 22.09 1.50 11.86
CA SER A 3 22.07 2.34 10.65
C SER A 3 20.71 2.28 9.95
N GLU A 4 20.38 3.29 9.13
CA GLU A 4 19.17 3.28 8.30
C GLU A 4 19.06 2.01 7.44
N ALA A 5 20.18 1.56 6.87
CA ALA A 5 20.24 0.30 6.14
C ALA A 5 19.84 -0.90 7.00
N THR A 6 20.28 -0.95 8.26
CA THR A 6 19.87 -2.00 9.20
C THR A 6 18.36 -1.94 9.44
N GLN A 7 17.82 -0.75 9.71
CA GLN A 7 16.39 -0.56 10.00
C GLN A 7 15.49 -1.00 8.83
N LEU A 8 15.89 -0.71 7.60
CA LEU A 8 15.15 -1.12 6.39
C LEU A 8 15.28 -2.63 6.12
N LEU A 9 16.47 -3.21 6.32
CA LEU A 9 16.68 -4.64 6.14
C LEU A 9 15.89 -5.47 7.16
N GLU A 10 15.79 -5.01 8.42
CA GLU A 10 14.96 -5.66 9.45
C GLU A 10 13.48 -5.70 9.03
N ALA A 11 12.93 -4.58 8.54
CA ALA A 11 11.54 -4.52 8.09
C ALA A 11 11.30 -5.38 6.83
N ALA A 12 12.24 -5.35 5.88
CA ALA A 12 12.15 -6.14 4.66
C ALA A 12 12.20 -7.65 4.94
N ASP A 13 13.14 -8.09 5.80
CA ASP A 13 13.26 -9.50 6.19
C ASP A 13 12.03 -9.97 7.00
N PHE A 14 11.53 -9.13 7.92
CA PHE A 14 10.29 -9.42 8.64
C PHE A 14 9.10 -9.61 7.69
N ALA A 15 8.88 -8.65 6.79
CA ALA A 15 7.82 -8.74 5.79
C ALA A 15 7.97 -9.98 4.91
N ALA A 16 9.19 -10.30 4.48
CA ALA A 16 9.49 -11.47 3.67
C ALA A 16 9.13 -12.78 4.39
N ARG A 17 9.47 -12.89 5.68
CA ARG A 17 9.15 -14.06 6.52
C ARG A 17 7.64 -14.22 6.71
N LYS A 18 6.92 -13.11 6.98
CA LYS A 18 5.47 -13.12 7.20
C LYS A 18 4.71 -13.47 5.90
N HIS A 19 5.11 -12.90 4.77
CA HIS A 19 4.48 -13.13 3.46
C HIS A 19 5.07 -14.33 2.67
N ARG A 20 5.93 -15.16 3.26
CA ARG A 20 6.68 -16.22 2.55
C ARG A 20 5.82 -17.19 1.72
N LEU A 21 4.60 -17.47 2.16
CA LEU A 21 3.64 -18.35 1.48
C LEU A 21 2.63 -17.60 0.61
N GLN A 22 2.55 -16.28 0.73
CA GLN A 22 1.60 -15.47 -0.03
C GLN A 22 2.11 -15.20 -1.43
N ARG A 23 1.19 -15.15 -2.40
CA ARG A 23 1.45 -14.82 -3.81
C ARG A 23 0.50 -13.72 -4.28
N ARG A 24 0.96 -12.95 -5.26
CA ARG A 24 0.16 -12.02 -6.04
C ARG A 24 -0.83 -12.82 -6.91
N LYS A 25 -1.83 -12.10 -7.44
CA LYS A 25 -2.92 -12.68 -8.21
C LYS A 25 -2.68 -12.63 -9.72
N ASP A 26 -1.48 -12.26 -10.14
CA ASP A 26 -1.06 -12.35 -11.55
C ASP A 26 -0.87 -13.82 -11.96
N PRO A 27 -0.89 -14.14 -13.27
CA PRO A 27 -0.84 -15.51 -13.77
C PRO A 27 0.36 -16.32 -13.29
N ASP A 28 1.51 -15.66 -13.10
CA ASP A 28 2.75 -16.30 -12.64
C ASP A 28 2.76 -16.54 -11.12
N GLY A 29 1.78 -15.98 -10.39
CA GLY A 29 1.73 -16.02 -8.94
C GLY A 29 2.99 -15.43 -8.32
N THR A 30 3.33 -14.18 -8.65
CA THR A 30 4.56 -13.53 -8.18
C THR A 30 4.63 -13.54 -6.65
N PRO A 31 5.79 -13.78 -6.00
CA PRO A 31 5.93 -13.71 -4.54
C PRO A 31 5.40 -12.40 -3.97
N TYR A 32 4.57 -12.46 -2.91
CA TYR A 32 3.87 -11.26 -2.43
C TYR A 32 4.82 -10.17 -1.92
N ILE A 33 5.97 -10.55 -1.36
CA ILE A 33 7.00 -9.60 -0.88
C ILE A 33 7.46 -8.59 -1.95
N ASN A 34 7.33 -8.92 -3.24
CA ASN A 34 7.64 -7.98 -4.32
C ASN A 34 6.76 -6.72 -4.28
N HIS A 35 5.54 -6.82 -3.74
CA HIS A 35 4.63 -5.69 -3.59
C HIS A 35 5.07 -4.71 -2.50
N PRO A 36 5.23 -5.10 -1.21
CA PRO A 36 5.70 -4.16 -0.19
C PRO A 36 7.07 -3.52 -0.54
N ILE A 37 7.99 -4.30 -1.13
CA ILE A 37 9.26 -3.75 -1.65
C ILE A 37 9.00 -2.71 -2.75
N GLY A 38 8.11 -3.01 -3.69
CA GLY A 38 7.73 -2.10 -4.76
C GLY A 38 7.08 -0.80 -4.28
N VAL A 39 6.22 -0.88 -3.26
CA VAL A 39 5.60 0.28 -2.62
C VAL A 39 6.66 1.16 -1.94
N ALA A 40 7.56 0.58 -1.15
CA ALA A 40 8.67 1.33 -0.54
C ALA A 40 9.62 1.93 -1.59
N ARG A 41 9.84 1.23 -2.71
CA ARG A 41 10.62 1.73 -3.85
C ARG A 41 9.95 2.92 -4.53
N ILE A 42 8.63 2.91 -4.72
CA ILE A 42 7.89 4.05 -5.26
C ILE A 42 8.09 5.28 -4.36
N LEU A 43 7.98 5.11 -3.05
CA LEU A 43 8.17 6.20 -2.09
C LEU A 43 9.57 6.82 -2.18
N THR A 44 10.61 6.00 -2.26
CA THR A 44 11.99 6.49 -2.36
C THR A 44 12.32 7.07 -3.73
N HIS A 45 12.05 6.34 -4.82
CA HIS A 45 12.51 6.71 -6.17
C HIS A 45 11.64 7.75 -6.88
N GLU A 46 10.33 7.78 -6.59
CA GLU A 46 9.39 8.65 -7.31
C GLU A 46 8.87 9.78 -6.41
N ALA A 47 8.59 9.49 -5.14
CA ALA A 47 8.05 10.49 -4.21
C ALA A 47 9.13 11.26 -3.43
N GLY A 48 10.39 10.81 -3.46
CA GLY A 48 11.51 11.44 -2.75
C GLY A 48 11.46 11.29 -1.22
N VAL A 49 10.77 10.27 -0.71
CA VAL A 49 10.61 10.02 0.73
C VAL A 49 11.88 9.39 1.29
N THR A 50 12.44 10.00 2.33
CA THR A 50 13.61 9.49 3.07
C THR A 50 13.30 9.17 4.54
N ASP A 51 12.06 9.39 5.00
CA ASP A 51 11.66 9.08 6.37
C ASP A 51 11.64 7.56 6.59
N THR A 52 12.58 7.05 7.40
CA THR A 52 12.73 5.63 7.68
C THR A 52 11.47 4.98 8.25
N ALA A 53 10.70 5.67 9.11
CA ALA A 53 9.50 5.10 9.69
C ALA A 53 8.39 4.92 8.64
N VAL A 54 8.26 5.86 7.70
CA VAL A 54 7.33 5.74 6.56
C VAL A 54 7.75 4.60 5.62
N LEU A 55 9.05 4.46 5.36
CA LEU A 55 9.56 3.38 4.50
C LEU A 55 9.42 2.00 5.15
N GLN A 56 9.66 1.89 6.46
CA GLN A 56 9.38 0.66 7.22
C GLN A 56 7.89 0.34 7.20
N ALA A 57 7.01 1.32 7.44
CA ALA A 57 5.57 1.13 7.35
C ALA A 57 5.13 0.67 5.96
N ALA A 58 5.74 1.18 4.88
CA ALA A 58 5.47 0.72 3.52
C ALA A 58 5.89 -0.73 3.27
N LEU A 59 7.02 -1.18 3.84
CA LEU A 59 7.42 -2.59 3.77
C LEU A 59 6.50 -3.51 4.58
N LEU A 60 5.88 -2.98 5.63
CA LEU A 60 5.07 -3.73 6.60
C LEU A 60 3.55 -3.59 6.41
N HIS A 61 3.09 -2.75 5.49
CA HIS A 61 1.68 -2.28 5.46
C HIS A 61 0.64 -3.40 5.40
N ASP A 62 0.94 -4.51 4.74
CA ASP A 62 0.03 -5.66 4.62
C ASP A 62 0.29 -6.77 5.65
N THR A 63 1.31 -6.64 6.52
CA THR A 63 1.69 -7.72 7.43
C THR A 63 0.59 -8.02 8.45
N VAL A 64 0.04 -7.00 9.10
CA VAL A 64 -1.08 -7.18 10.04
C VAL A 64 -2.36 -7.55 9.31
N GLU A 65 -2.56 -7.03 8.09
CA GLU A 65 -3.78 -7.26 7.33
C GLU A 65 -3.90 -8.71 6.81
N ASP A 66 -2.81 -9.29 6.29
CA ASP A 66 -2.84 -10.53 5.50
C ASP A 66 -2.04 -11.70 6.11
N THR A 67 -1.45 -11.52 7.29
CA THR A 67 -0.64 -12.56 7.96
C THR A 67 -1.03 -12.76 9.42
N ASP A 68 -0.26 -13.53 10.18
CA ASP A 68 -0.44 -13.76 11.62
C ASP A 68 0.16 -12.64 12.50
N THR A 69 0.60 -11.55 11.89
CA THR A 69 1.26 -10.42 12.58
C THR A 69 0.25 -9.62 13.40
N THR A 70 0.65 -9.21 14.62
CA THR A 70 -0.14 -8.31 15.46
C THR A 70 0.46 -6.92 15.52
N LEU A 71 -0.34 -5.90 15.85
CA LEU A 71 0.18 -4.55 16.07
C LEU A 71 1.19 -4.50 17.21
N ASP A 72 1.01 -5.30 18.26
CA ASP A 72 1.96 -5.38 19.38
C ASP A 72 3.31 -5.96 18.93
N GLU A 73 3.31 -6.94 18.03
CA GLU A 73 4.52 -7.47 17.40
C GLU A 73 5.23 -6.38 16.58
N VAL A 74 4.48 -5.59 15.80
CA VAL A 74 5.06 -4.45 15.04
C VAL A 74 5.69 -3.43 15.98
N GLU A 75 5.01 -3.07 17.08
CA GLU A 75 5.55 -2.12 18.06
C GLU A 75 6.81 -2.65 18.76
N LEU A 76 6.83 -3.93 19.11
CA LEU A 76 7.98 -4.58 19.75
C LEU A 76 9.24 -4.48 18.87
N HIS A 77 9.11 -4.71 17.57
CA HIS A 77 10.24 -4.76 16.63
C HIS A 77 10.60 -3.39 16.04
N PHE A 78 9.62 -2.52 15.77
CA PHE A 78 9.79 -1.30 14.98
C PHE A 78 9.39 -0.02 15.72
N GLY A 79 8.83 -0.14 16.92
CA GLY A 79 8.43 0.98 17.76
C GLY A 79 7.05 1.55 17.41
N ALA A 80 6.55 2.37 18.34
CA ALA A 80 5.18 2.90 18.30
C ALA A 80 4.87 3.77 17.07
N GLN A 81 5.87 4.46 16.50
CA GLN A 81 5.67 5.30 15.31
C GLN A 81 5.33 4.44 14.08
N VAL A 82 6.09 3.38 13.83
CA VAL A 82 5.83 2.45 12.72
C VAL A 82 4.52 1.70 12.95
N ARG A 83 4.27 1.23 14.18
CA ARG A 83 3.01 0.57 14.55
C ARG A 83 1.78 1.43 14.25
N ARG A 84 1.80 2.72 14.59
CA ARG A 84 0.68 3.64 14.27
C ARG A 84 0.47 3.80 12.77
N LEU A 85 1.54 3.95 12.00
CA LEU A 85 1.42 4.04 10.54
C LEU A 85 0.84 2.76 9.93
N VAL A 86 1.30 1.59 10.40
CA VAL A 86 0.78 0.28 9.96
C VAL A 86 -0.70 0.11 10.34
N GLU A 87 -1.09 0.54 11.53
CA GLU A 87 -2.50 0.54 11.97
C GLU A 87 -3.38 1.38 11.03
N GLU A 88 -2.95 2.59 10.66
CA GLU A 88 -3.72 3.48 9.77
C GLU A 88 -3.92 2.94 8.35
N VAL A 89 -3.09 1.99 7.91
CA VAL A 89 -3.12 1.39 6.56
C VAL A 89 -3.64 -0.05 6.55
N THR A 90 -4.00 -0.61 7.71
CA THR A 90 -4.57 -1.95 7.84
C THR A 90 -6.09 -1.89 7.77
N ASP A 91 -6.72 -2.61 6.84
CA ASP A 91 -8.17 -2.75 6.83
C ASP A 91 -8.65 -3.75 7.91
N ASP A 92 -9.79 -3.46 8.55
CA ASP A 92 -10.46 -4.39 9.46
C ASP A 92 -11.07 -5.58 8.69
N LYS A 93 -10.38 -6.73 8.69
CA LYS A 93 -10.81 -7.98 8.02
C LYS A 93 -12.09 -8.60 8.60
N THR A 94 -12.60 -8.16 9.74
CA THR A 94 -13.88 -8.63 10.27
C THR A 94 -15.07 -8.08 9.49
N LEU A 95 -14.86 -6.98 8.75
CA LEU A 95 -15.91 -6.32 7.97
C LEU A 95 -16.05 -6.91 6.55
N PRO A 96 -17.27 -6.88 5.97
CA PRO A 96 -17.47 -7.25 4.58
C PRO A 96 -16.62 -6.42 3.61
N LYS A 97 -16.21 -7.01 2.49
CA LYS A 97 -15.33 -6.36 1.50
C LYS A 97 -15.84 -4.99 1.02
N LEU A 98 -17.16 -4.86 0.79
CA LEU A 98 -17.75 -3.59 0.35
C LEU A 98 -17.63 -2.51 1.43
N GLU A 99 -17.77 -2.91 2.70
CA GLU A 99 -17.65 -2.00 3.84
C GLU A 99 -16.20 -1.52 4.02
N ARG A 100 -15.22 -2.43 3.91
CA ARG A 100 -13.78 -2.06 3.94
C ARG A 100 -13.44 -1.05 2.82
N LYS A 101 -13.95 -1.30 1.61
CA LYS A 101 -13.79 -0.36 0.48
C LYS A 101 -14.39 1.02 0.75
N ARG A 102 -15.57 1.08 1.39
CA ARG A 102 -16.23 2.33 1.77
C ARG A 102 -15.41 3.09 2.82
N LEU A 103 -14.96 2.39 3.87
CA LEU A 103 -14.14 2.97 4.92
C LEU A 103 -12.80 3.52 4.40
N GLN A 104 -12.16 2.87 3.42
CA GLN A 104 -10.95 3.44 2.80
C GLN A 104 -11.21 4.81 2.16
N VAL A 105 -12.38 5.05 1.59
CA VAL A 105 -12.76 6.36 1.02
C VAL A 105 -13.03 7.37 2.13
N GLU A 106 -13.81 6.99 3.14
CA GLU A 106 -14.19 7.88 4.24
C GLU A 106 -12.99 8.27 5.11
N GLN A 107 -12.05 7.36 5.37
CA GLN A 107 -10.89 7.58 6.23
C GLN A 107 -9.68 8.19 5.51
N ALA A 108 -9.66 8.19 4.17
CA ALA A 108 -8.58 8.78 3.38
C ALA A 108 -8.22 10.22 3.80
N PRO A 109 -9.16 11.19 3.90
CA PRO A 109 -8.83 12.56 4.28
C PRO A 109 -8.30 12.71 5.71
N HIS A 110 -8.68 11.79 6.61
CA HIS A 110 -8.36 11.83 8.04
C HIS A 110 -7.04 11.13 8.40
N SER A 111 -6.43 10.42 7.46
CA SER A 111 -5.16 9.72 7.68
C SER A 111 -4.00 10.71 7.89
N SER A 112 -3.00 10.30 8.67
CA SER A 112 -1.77 11.07 8.87
C SER A 112 -0.97 11.23 7.56
N PRO A 113 -0.09 12.25 7.44
CA PRO A 113 0.70 12.45 6.22
C PRO A 113 1.51 11.23 5.81
N GLY A 114 2.10 10.51 6.77
CA GLY A 114 2.85 9.28 6.51
C GLY A 114 1.96 8.15 5.99
N ALA A 115 0.79 7.95 6.58
CA ALA A 115 -0.17 6.95 6.10
C ALA A 115 -0.72 7.30 4.71
N LYS A 116 -0.94 8.58 4.40
CA LYS A 116 -1.35 9.03 3.06
C LYS A 116 -0.29 8.71 2.00
N LEU A 117 1.01 8.90 2.31
CA LEU A 117 2.10 8.51 1.41
C LEU A 117 2.05 7.00 1.09
N VAL A 118 1.96 6.16 2.12
CA VAL A 118 1.88 4.70 1.95
C VAL A 118 0.65 4.31 1.12
N LYS A 119 -0.53 4.86 1.43
CA LYS A 119 -1.77 4.61 0.67
C LYS A 119 -1.68 5.04 -0.79
N LEU A 120 -1.07 6.19 -1.08
CA LEU A 120 -0.85 6.66 -2.46
C LEU A 120 0.07 5.72 -3.23
N ALA A 121 1.19 5.33 -2.64
CA ALA A 121 2.15 4.43 -3.27
C ALA A 121 1.59 3.01 -3.48
N ASP A 122 0.84 2.48 -2.51
CA ASP A 122 0.11 1.21 -2.64
C ASP A 122 -0.87 1.25 -3.82
N LYS A 123 -1.71 2.28 -3.90
CA LYS A 123 -2.65 2.43 -5.02
C LYS A 123 -1.90 2.55 -6.34
N LEU A 124 -0.83 3.35 -6.41
CA LEU A 124 -0.04 3.49 -7.63
C LEU A 124 0.56 2.16 -8.08
N TYR A 125 1.14 1.38 -7.16
CA TYR A 125 1.70 0.07 -7.45
C TYR A 125 0.62 -0.88 -8.02
N ASN A 126 -0.52 -0.99 -7.33
CA ASN A 126 -1.59 -1.89 -7.72
C ASN A 126 -2.24 -1.50 -9.05
N LEU A 127 -2.43 -0.21 -9.33
CA LEU A 127 -2.98 0.24 -10.62
C LEU A 127 -2.01 -0.01 -11.78
N ARG A 128 -0.70 0.16 -11.56
CA ARG A 128 0.32 -0.23 -12.55
C ARG A 128 0.32 -1.74 -12.80
N ASP A 129 0.19 -2.54 -11.74
CA ASP A 129 0.14 -4.00 -11.86
C ASP A 129 -1.12 -4.47 -12.63
N LEU A 130 -2.27 -3.84 -12.37
CA LEU A 130 -3.52 -4.11 -13.10
C LEU A 130 -3.44 -3.75 -14.59
N ASN A 131 -2.70 -2.70 -14.96
CA ASN A 131 -2.45 -2.36 -16.37
C ASN A 131 -1.44 -3.31 -17.02
N ARG A 132 -0.45 -3.80 -16.25
CA ARG A 132 0.54 -4.77 -16.73
C ARG A 132 -0.10 -6.13 -16.98
N CYS A 133 -0.92 -6.60 -16.05
CA CYS A 133 -1.54 -7.91 -16.12
C CYS A 133 -2.87 -7.96 -15.37
N THR A 134 -3.92 -8.45 -16.04
CA THR A 134 -5.20 -8.68 -15.37
C THR A 134 -5.09 -9.87 -14.40
N PRO A 135 -5.49 -9.72 -13.13
CA PRO A 135 -5.42 -10.82 -12.17
C PRO A 135 -6.25 -12.05 -12.60
N VAL A 136 -5.81 -13.24 -12.19
CA VAL A 136 -6.50 -14.50 -12.47
C VAL A 136 -7.95 -14.44 -11.96
N GLY A 137 -8.90 -14.75 -12.85
CA GLY A 137 -10.33 -14.75 -12.55
C GLY A 137 -10.98 -13.36 -12.48
N TRP A 138 -10.29 -12.29 -12.89
CA TRP A 138 -10.89 -10.96 -13.02
C TRP A 138 -11.30 -10.70 -14.47
N SER A 139 -12.46 -10.07 -14.65
CA SER A 139 -12.86 -9.48 -15.93
C SER A 139 -12.29 -8.07 -16.07
N GLU A 140 -12.24 -7.55 -17.31
CA GLU A 140 -11.88 -6.16 -17.57
C GLU A 140 -12.79 -5.17 -16.82
N HIS A 141 -14.09 -5.48 -16.72
CA HIS A 141 -15.04 -4.71 -15.93
C HIS A 141 -14.60 -4.59 -14.47
N ARG A 142 -14.19 -5.71 -13.85
CA ARG A 142 -13.73 -5.72 -12.46
C ARG A 142 -12.42 -4.95 -12.27
N VAL A 143 -11.55 -4.93 -13.30
CA VAL A 143 -10.37 -4.06 -13.30
C VAL A 143 -10.82 -2.60 -13.30
N GLN A 144 -11.76 -2.21 -14.16
CA GLN A 144 -12.28 -0.85 -14.21
C GLN A 144 -12.94 -0.41 -12.89
N GLU A 145 -13.76 -1.27 -12.27
CA GLU A 145 -14.34 -1.03 -10.94
C GLU A 145 -13.27 -0.78 -9.86
N TYR A 146 -12.10 -1.42 -9.99
CA TYR A 146 -10.98 -1.17 -9.09
C TYR A 146 -10.40 0.22 -9.31
N PHE A 147 -10.23 0.66 -10.56
CA PHE A 147 -9.79 2.02 -10.88
C PHE A 147 -10.78 3.08 -10.38
N GLU A 148 -12.08 2.87 -10.56
CA GLU A 148 -13.14 3.77 -10.09
C GLU A 148 -13.12 3.92 -8.56
N TRP A 149 -12.99 2.80 -7.84
CA TRP A 149 -12.85 2.81 -6.39
C TRP A 149 -11.53 3.48 -5.94
N ALA A 150 -10.42 3.16 -6.61
CA ALA A 150 -9.13 3.75 -6.28
C ALA A 150 -9.13 5.27 -6.48
N ALA A 151 -9.81 5.78 -7.50
CA ALA A 151 -9.96 7.22 -7.73
C ALA A 151 -10.70 7.92 -6.56
N GLN A 152 -11.76 7.29 -6.02
CA GLN A 152 -12.48 7.81 -4.86
C GLN A 152 -11.60 7.89 -3.61
N VAL A 153 -10.78 6.86 -3.36
CA VAL A 153 -9.82 6.86 -2.26
C VAL A 153 -8.76 7.94 -2.47
N VAL A 154 -8.13 7.99 -3.65
CA VAL A 154 -7.05 8.94 -3.97
C VAL A 154 -7.50 10.39 -3.86
N LYS A 155 -8.77 10.70 -4.18
CA LYS A 155 -9.33 12.04 -3.99
C LYS A 155 -9.21 12.53 -2.53
N GLY A 156 -9.40 11.65 -1.55
CA GLY A 156 -9.21 11.97 -0.13
C GLY A 156 -7.74 12.07 0.30
N LEU A 157 -6.80 11.59 -0.53
CA LEU A 157 -5.37 11.59 -0.25
C LEU A 157 -4.61 12.77 -0.88
N GLN A 158 -5.27 13.59 -1.71
CA GLN A 158 -4.67 14.73 -2.41
C GLN A 158 -4.03 15.76 -1.47
N GLY A 159 -3.03 16.48 -1.99
CA GLY A 159 -2.28 17.47 -1.22
C GLY A 159 -1.19 16.87 -0.33
N THR A 160 -0.79 15.62 -0.59
CA THR A 160 0.24 14.90 0.17
C THR A 160 1.56 14.81 -0.60
N ASN A 161 1.53 14.39 -1.87
CA ASN A 161 2.73 14.24 -2.68
C ASN A 161 2.41 14.42 -4.16
N ARG A 162 2.92 15.51 -4.74
CA ARG A 162 2.64 15.92 -6.12
C ARG A 162 3.02 14.85 -7.14
N GLN A 163 4.17 14.20 -6.98
CA GLN A 163 4.69 13.22 -7.95
C GLN A 163 3.79 11.98 -8.02
N LEU A 164 3.40 11.43 -6.87
CA LEU A 164 2.48 10.29 -6.81
C LEU A 164 1.10 10.66 -7.35
N GLU A 165 0.59 11.84 -6.98
CA GLU A 165 -0.72 12.33 -7.42
C GLU A 165 -0.76 12.57 -8.94
N GLU A 166 0.30 13.11 -9.54
CA GLU A 166 0.42 13.29 -10.99
C GLU A 166 0.48 11.94 -11.72
N ALA A 167 1.25 10.97 -11.21
CA ALA A 167 1.31 9.63 -11.78
C ALA A 167 -0.05 8.92 -11.72
N LEU A 168 -0.74 8.99 -10.59
CA LEU A 168 -2.09 8.44 -10.42
C LEU A 168 -3.10 9.12 -11.35
N LYS A 169 -3.07 10.46 -11.43
CA LYS A 169 -3.96 11.24 -12.31
C LYS A 169 -3.81 10.81 -13.77
N GLN A 170 -2.60 10.54 -14.21
CA GLN A 170 -2.34 10.07 -15.58
C GLN A 170 -2.98 8.68 -15.82
N LEU A 171 -2.78 7.72 -14.90
CA LEU A 171 -3.40 6.38 -15.01
C LEU A 171 -4.94 6.43 -14.98
N PHE A 172 -5.52 7.31 -14.16
CA PHE A 172 -6.97 7.49 -14.14
C PHE A 172 -7.50 8.09 -15.45
N LYS A 173 -6.80 9.08 -16.00
CA LYS A 173 -7.18 9.72 -17.27
C LYS A 173 -7.18 8.72 -18.44
N GLU A 174 -6.22 7.80 -18.48
CA GLU A 174 -6.15 6.73 -19.49
C GLU A 174 -7.39 5.81 -19.48
N ARG A 175 -8.11 5.76 -18.36
CA ARG A 175 -9.35 4.99 -18.19
C ARG A 175 -10.62 5.85 -18.10
N GLY A 176 -10.53 7.11 -18.54
CA GLY A 176 -11.67 8.03 -18.57
C GLY A 176 -12.12 8.54 -17.20
N LEU A 177 -11.29 8.39 -16.16
CA LEU A 177 -11.57 8.85 -14.81
C LEU A 177 -10.87 10.18 -14.52
N THR A 178 -11.50 11.01 -13.68
CA THR A 178 -10.94 12.30 -13.23
C THR A 178 -10.90 12.34 -11.71
N LEU A 179 -9.78 12.81 -11.14
CA LEU A 179 -9.61 13.07 -9.72
C LEU A 179 -10.17 14.44 -9.32
#